data_AF-A0A261T2N4-F1
#
_entry.id   AF-A0A261T2N4-F1
#
_cell.length_a   1.000
_cell.length_b   1.000
_cell.length_c   1.000
_cell.angle_alpha   90.00
_cell.angle_beta   90.00
_cell.angle_gamma   90.00
#
_symmetry.space_group_name_H-M   'P 1'
#
loop_
_entity.id
_entity.type
_entity.pdbx_description
1 polymer ?
#
loop_
_entity_poly.entity_id
_entity_poly.type
_entity_poly.pdbx_seq_one_letter_code
_entity_poly.pdbx_strand_id
1 'polypeptide(L)' 'QLMTWFGVACELHRDWRNDIEGLGTLFANHIPDYRNLMASYSAIQAASK' A
#
# COMPACT_ATOMS: atom_id res chain seq x y z
N GLN A 1 6.23 -23.69 5.93
CA GLN A 1 6.52 -22.92 4.69
C GLN A 1 7.19 -21.62 5.08
N LEU A 2 8.23 -21.18 4.38
CA LEU A 2 8.85 -19.87 4.60
C LEU A 2 8.05 -18.80 3.85
N MET A 3 7.79 -17.67 4.50
CA MET A 3 7.04 -16.55 3.95
C MET A 3 7.74 -15.23 4.24
N THR A 4 7.51 -14.24 3.37
CA THR A 4 7.95 -12.85 3.60
C THR A 4 6.90 -12.10 4.40
N TRP A 5 7.31 -11.05 5.11
CA TRP A 5 6.38 -10.22 5.90
C TRP A 5 5.26 -9.62 5.02
N PHE A 6 5.59 -9.25 3.77
CA PHE A 6 4.64 -8.72 2.81
C PHE A 6 3.58 -9.76 2.44
N GLY A 7 3.99 -11.01 2.19
CA GLY A 7 3.07 -12.11 1.92
C GLY A 7 2.13 -12.39 3.08
N VAL A 8 2.66 -12.36 4.31
CA VAL A 8 1.85 -12.53 5.54
C VAL A 8 0.81 -11.41 5.67
N ALA A 9 1.19 -10.15 5.42
CA ALA A 9 0.25 -9.03 5.47
C ALA A 9 -0.89 -9.19 4.44
N CYS A 10 -0.58 -9.61 3.22
CA CYS A 10 -1.56 -9.84 2.16
C CYS A 10 -2.51 -11.02 2.47
N GLU A 11 -1.98 -12.12 3.00
CA GLU A 11 -2.79 -13.30 3.37
C GLU A 11 -3.73 -13.05 4.56
N LEU A 12 -3.31 -12.21 5.52
CA LEU A 12 -4.15 -11.79 6.63
C LEU A 12 -5.22 -10.79 6.20
N HIS A 13 -4.86 -9.82 5.35
CA HIS A 13 -5.75 -8.73 4.96
C HIS A 13 -6.83 -9.19 3.96
N ARG A 14 -6.48 -10.11 3.04
CA ARG A 14 -7.31 -10.77 2.00
C ARG A 14 -8.00 -9.87 0.98
N ASP A 15 -8.73 -8.87 1.44
CA ASP A 15 -9.49 -7.92 0.62
C ASP A 15 -9.09 -6.51 1.02
N TRP A 16 -8.51 -5.79 0.05
CA TRP A 16 -8.06 -4.41 0.22
C TRP A 16 -9.19 -3.46 0.64
N ARG A 17 -10.44 -3.75 0.26
CA ARG A 17 -11.60 -2.92 0.60
C ARG A 17 -11.92 -2.90 2.09
N ASN A 18 -11.35 -3.83 2.87
CA ASN A 18 -11.57 -3.89 4.31
C ASN A 18 -10.93 -2.70 5.04
N ASP A 19 -9.73 -2.29 4.65
CA ASP A 19 -9.06 -1.09 5.16
C ASP A 19 -7.93 -0.65 4.21
N ILE A 20 -8.33 0.14 3.21
CA ILE A 20 -7.47 0.66 2.15
C ILE A 20 -6.36 1.55 2.72
N GLU A 21 -6.72 2.46 3.62
CA GLU A 21 -5.81 3.47 4.16
C GLU A 21 -4.80 2.86 5.14
N GLY A 22 -5.25 1.92 5.99
CA GLY A 22 -4.37 1.22 6.92
C GLY A 22 -3.37 0.33 6.20
N LEU A 23 -3.80 -0.45 5.21
CA LEU A 23 -2.88 -1.28 4.42
C LEU A 23 -1.93 -0.44 3.58
N GLY A 24 -2.43 0.64 2.96
CA GLY A 24 -1.60 1.58 2.20
C GLY A 24 -0.52 2.23 3.07
N THR A 25 -0.87 2.63 4.29
CA THR A 25 0.06 3.20 5.27
C THR A 25 1.14 2.20 5.71
N LEU A 26 0.75 0.95 5.99
CA LEU A 26 1.69 -0.13 6.32
C LEU A 26 2.74 -0.32 5.21
N PHE A 27 2.29 -0.38 3.95
CA PHE A 27 3.19 -0.53 2.81
C PHE A 27 4.07 0.70 2.60
N ALA A 28 3.52 1.93 2.68
CA ALA A 28 4.32 3.15 2.52
C ALA A 28 5.38 3.35 3.61
N ASN A 29 5.18 2.79 4.81
CA ASN A 29 6.16 2.84 5.90
C ASN A 29 7.32 1.87 5.71
N HIS A 30 7.08 0.72 5.09
CA HIS A 30 8.08 -0.36 4.98
C HIS A 30 8.59 -0.61 3.55
N ILE A 31 7.98 0.01 2.54
CA ILE A 31 8.36 -0.10 1.12
C ILE A 31 8.48 1.33 0.55
N PRO A 32 9.70 1.89 0.46
CA PRO A 32 9.91 3.25 -0.07
C PRO A 32 9.34 3.45 -1.47
N ASP A 33 9.44 2.45 -2.35
CA ASP A 33 8.89 2.52 -3.71
C ASP A 33 7.37 2.65 -3.72
N TYR A 34 6.68 1.99 -2.78
CA TYR A 34 5.22 2.09 -2.66
C TYR A 34 4.80 3.51 -2.25
N ARG A 35 5.55 4.13 -1.34
CA ARG A 35 5.36 5.54 -0.98
C ARG A 35 5.53 6.47 -2.17
N ASN A 36 6.56 6.25 -2.99
CA ASN A 36 6.81 7.05 -4.18
C ASN A 36 5.64 6.96 -5.17
N LEU A 37 5.12 5.75 -5.42
CA LEU A 37 3.96 5.54 -6.29
C LEU A 37 2.70 6.25 -5.78
N MET A 38 2.40 6.16 -4.48
CA MET A 38 1.25 6.85 -3.88
C MET A 38 1.37 8.38 -4.01
N ALA A 39 2.57 8.92 -3.78
CA ALA A 39 2.83 10.35 -3.91
C ALA A 39 2.65 10.84 -5.36
N SER A 40 3.22 10.13 -6.34
CA SER A 40 3.06 10.44 -7.76
C SER A 40 1.60 10.37 -8.21
N TYR A 41 0.86 9.33 -7.80
CA TYR A 41 -0.57 9.20 -8.09
C TYR A 41 -1.37 10.38 -7.52
N SER A 42 -1.14 10.72 -6.25
CA SER A 42 -1.85 11.81 -5.58
C SER A 42 -1.59 13.16 -6.24
N ALA A 43 -0.33 13.41 -6.65
CA ALA A 43 0.04 14.61 -7.38
C ALA A 43 -0.68 14.73 -8.73
N ILE A 44 -0.75 13.63 -9.50
CA ILE A 44 -1.46 13.61 -10.79
C ILE A 44 -2.95 13.81 -10.59
N GLN A 45 -3.55 13.17 -9.58
CA GLN A 45 -4.99 13.29 -9.34
C GLN A 45 -5.37 14.71 -8.90
N ALA A 46 -4.52 15.36 -8.10
CA ALA A 46 -4.69 16.77 -7.73
C ALA A 46 -4.55 17.71 -8.93
N ALA A 47 -3.64 17.41 -9.86
CA ALA A 47 -3.45 18.21 -11.09
C ALA A 47 -4.54 17.99 -12.15
N SER A 48 -5.21 16.84 -12.12
CA SER A 48 -6.30 16.49 -13.06
C SER A 48 -7.69 16.95 -12.58
N LYS A 49 -7.75 17.57 -11.40
CA LYS A 49 -8.95 18.14 -10.78
C LYS A 49 -9.03 19.63 -11.06
#